data_AF-A0AA88UG58-F1
#
_entry.id   AF-A0AA88UG58-F1
#
_cell.length_a   1.000
_cell.length_b   1.000
_cell.length_c   1.000
_cell.angle_alpha   90.00
_cell.angle_beta   90.00
_cell.angle_gamma   90.00
#
_symmetry.space_group_name_H-M   'P 1'
#
loop_
_entity.id
_entity.type
_entity.pdbx_description
1 polymer ?
#
loop_
_entity_poly.entity_id
_entity_poly.type
_entity_poly.pdbx_seq_one_letter_code
_entity_poly.pdbx_strand_id
1 'polypeptide(L)'
;MAPCGCGGHRHRRFPLRSRNPFERILRTLDKPEGGEFGKYYSLPDLDDPRYGLCKSIFSNLDHKSERDFTGVPAVVDLACMRSAISKLGGDSNKINPLGFAVPKDSQSRIVDFSFHDTPARLRHGDVIIAAITSCTNTSNPSVMLASALVAKKACDLGLELCIYSGLLKYLKQLGFHLVGYGYTTCIGNSGDLDESVASVITENDIVAAAVLSGNRNFEGCVHPLTRANYLVSPTLVVVYALAGTVNIDFETEPVGLGKDGNKNFFRDIWPSSEEVSNLVESNVLPAMFKATYEAITKGDTLWSELPVPSSTTYEWEDPKSTYIKEPLYLDNISMSPPGPCGVKDAYCFLNFGDSITTDHISPSGSIHIDSPAAKYLMEHEVDRKDFNSYGSRRGNDEVMVRGTFANILTSNLTGMGIIPLCFKPGEDADTLGLTGHERYTIDLPSNINEIRPGQDITVVAENGKSFTCTLRFDTELAAIRFAVFDLAGQLSSSIHNESPPVRSFSLSTLS
;
A
#
# COMPACT_ATOMS: atom_id res chain seq x y z
N MET A 1 50.43 -20.43 54.90
CA MET A 1 51.41 -21.13 54.03
C MET A 1 51.00 -22.58 53.90
N ALA A 2 50.45 -22.98 52.77
CA ALA A 2 50.31 -24.35 52.26
C ALA A 2 49.55 -24.27 50.91
N PRO A 3 49.80 -25.19 49.97
CA PRO A 3 50.00 -24.85 48.56
C PRO A 3 48.92 -25.37 47.60
N CYS A 4 49.08 -24.96 46.35
CA CYS A 4 48.35 -25.36 45.15
C CYS A 4 48.24 -26.88 44.93
N GLY A 5 47.13 -27.27 44.30
CA GLY A 5 46.94 -28.56 43.61
C GLY A 5 45.73 -28.49 42.68
N CYS A 6 45.98 -28.45 41.37
CA CYS A 6 44.99 -28.34 40.29
C CYS A 6 44.18 -29.63 40.08
N GLY A 7 42.94 -29.45 39.56
CA GLY A 7 42.42 -30.28 38.49
C GLY A 7 41.24 -31.22 38.81
N GLY A 8 40.03 -30.80 38.45
CA GLY A 8 38.91 -31.73 38.25
C GLY A 8 37.54 -31.14 38.60
N HIS A 9 36.97 -30.27 37.76
CA HIS A 9 35.59 -29.81 37.92
C HIS A 9 34.73 -30.01 36.66
N ARG A 10 33.91 -31.06 36.76
CA ARG A 10 32.47 -31.14 36.47
C ARG A 10 31.96 -30.47 35.20
N HIS A 11 31.41 -31.31 34.32
CA HIS A 11 30.39 -30.95 33.33
C HIS A 11 29.39 -29.93 33.89
N ARG A 12 29.39 -28.72 33.32
CA ARG A 12 28.28 -27.77 33.41
C ARG A 12 27.57 -27.74 32.06
N ARG A 13 26.38 -28.35 32.03
CA ARG A 13 25.33 -28.02 31.05
C ARG A 13 24.89 -26.57 31.32
N PHE A 14 24.78 -25.78 30.26
CA PHE A 14 24.14 -24.44 30.21
C PHE A 14 23.66 -24.20 28.76
N PRO A 15 22.62 -23.37 28.54
CA PRO A 15 21.24 -23.84 28.45
C PRO A 15 20.64 -23.73 27.03
N LEU A 16 19.41 -24.24 26.94
CA LEU A 16 18.54 -24.31 25.76
C LEU A 16 18.33 -22.97 25.03
N ARG A 17 18.13 -23.11 23.71
CA ARG A 17 17.54 -22.17 22.73
C ARG A 17 16.79 -21.00 23.37
N SER A 18 17.11 -19.78 22.95
CA SER A 18 16.19 -18.64 23.02
C SER A 18 14.85 -19.06 22.40
N ARG A 19 13.77 -18.94 23.18
CA ARG A 19 12.40 -19.11 22.67
C ARG A 19 12.13 -18.02 21.64
N ASN A 20 11.33 -18.37 20.63
CA ASN A 20 10.87 -17.39 19.65
C ASN A 20 10.05 -16.31 20.41
N PRO A 21 10.45 -15.02 20.38
CA PRO A 21 9.74 -13.96 21.10
C PRO A 21 8.29 -13.77 20.62
N PHE A 22 7.94 -14.30 19.45
CA PHE A 22 6.60 -14.30 18.88
C PHE A 22 5.81 -15.60 19.15
N GLU A 23 6.36 -16.57 19.89
CA GLU A 23 5.69 -17.87 20.18
C GLU A 23 4.32 -17.70 20.84
N ARG A 24 4.12 -16.64 21.64
CA ARG A 24 2.83 -16.33 22.29
C ARG A 24 1.80 -15.71 21.34
N ILE A 25 2.25 -15.20 20.20
CA ILE A 25 1.48 -14.46 19.19
C ILE A 25 1.16 -15.36 17.99
N LEU A 26 2.11 -16.21 17.60
CA LEU A 26 1.97 -17.17 16.53
C LEU A 26 1.19 -18.40 17.00
N ARG A 27 -0.13 -18.41 16.78
CA ARG A 27 -0.93 -19.64 16.86
C ARG A 27 -0.96 -20.31 15.50
N THR A 28 -0.68 -21.62 15.45
CA THR A 28 -1.02 -22.46 14.31
C THR A 28 -2.53 -22.37 14.09
N LEU A 29 -2.95 -21.83 12.94
CA LEU A 29 -4.33 -21.88 12.51
C LEU A 29 -4.55 -23.26 11.88
N ASP A 30 -5.38 -24.09 12.50
CA ASP A 30 -5.91 -25.28 11.83
C ASP A 30 -6.73 -24.81 10.60
N LYS A 31 -6.42 -25.38 9.43
CA LYS A 31 -7.19 -25.15 8.19
C LYS A 31 -8.36 -26.15 8.14
N PRO A 32 -9.63 -25.76 8.36
CA PRO A 32 -10.72 -26.46 7.72
C PRO A 32 -10.80 -25.92 6.29
N GLU A 33 -10.26 -26.70 5.35
CA GLU A 33 -10.38 -26.51 3.90
C GLU A 33 -9.46 -25.41 3.31
N GLY A 34 -8.31 -25.84 2.77
CA GLY A 34 -7.38 -24.95 2.08
C GLY A 34 -8.00 -24.34 0.81
N GLY A 35 -7.91 -23.02 0.67
CA GLY A 35 -8.12 -22.31 -0.60
C GLY A 35 -6.80 -21.85 -1.21
N GLU A 36 -6.69 -21.92 -2.55
CA GLU A 36 -5.63 -21.25 -3.31
C GLU A 36 -5.99 -19.76 -3.47
N PHE A 37 -5.10 -18.86 -3.07
CA PHE A 37 -5.18 -17.44 -3.38
C PHE A 37 -4.19 -17.13 -4.52
N GLY A 38 -4.71 -16.61 -5.64
CA GLY A 38 -3.99 -15.88 -6.70
C GLY A 38 -2.66 -16.45 -7.20
N LYS A 39 -2.68 -17.10 -8.38
CA LYS A 39 -1.45 -17.32 -9.16
C LYS A 39 -1.07 -16.03 -9.88
N TYR A 40 0.11 -15.47 -9.58
CA TYR A 40 0.75 -14.42 -10.36
C TYR A 40 2.05 -14.94 -10.96
N TYR A 41 2.27 -14.67 -12.24
CA TYR A 41 3.56 -14.80 -12.92
C TYR A 41 4.16 -13.39 -13.09
N SER A 42 5.42 -13.17 -12.71
CA SER A 42 6.20 -12.01 -13.18
C SER A 42 6.75 -12.29 -14.56
N LEU A 43 6.94 -11.19 -15.28
CA LEU A 43 7.89 -11.11 -16.37
C LEU A 43 9.20 -10.52 -15.82
N PRO A 44 10.24 -11.33 -15.65
CA PRO A 44 11.60 -10.83 -15.72
C PRO A 44 12.34 -11.68 -16.74
N ASP A 45 12.24 -11.34 -18.03
CA ASP A 45 13.22 -11.79 -19.03
C ASP A 45 13.03 -11.06 -20.35
N LEU A 46 13.48 -9.80 -20.40
CA LEU A 46 13.86 -9.17 -21.66
C LEU A 46 15.07 -8.27 -21.41
N ASP A 47 16.25 -8.88 -21.45
CA ASP A 47 17.54 -8.20 -21.54
C ASP A 47 17.71 -7.63 -22.97
N ASP A 48 16.90 -6.61 -23.31
CA ASP A 48 16.84 -6.01 -24.64
C ASP A 48 17.43 -4.57 -24.65
N PRO A 49 18.55 -4.33 -25.36
CA PRO A 49 19.20 -3.01 -25.42
C PRO A 49 18.38 -1.91 -26.10
N ARG A 50 17.16 -2.20 -26.62
CA ARG A 50 16.26 -1.21 -27.24
C ARG A 50 15.48 -0.35 -26.25
N TYR A 51 15.50 -0.64 -24.94
CA TYR A 51 14.86 0.21 -23.91
C TYR A 51 15.43 1.64 -23.84
N GLY A 52 16.65 1.86 -24.33
CA GLY A 52 17.23 3.19 -24.48
C GLY A 52 16.50 4.09 -25.50
N LEU A 53 15.76 3.51 -26.45
CA LEU A 53 15.07 4.25 -27.52
C LEU A 53 13.71 4.82 -27.06
N CYS A 54 13.09 4.23 -26.03
CA CYS A 54 11.80 4.72 -25.51
C CYS A 54 11.90 6.13 -24.90
N LYS A 55 13.07 6.52 -24.38
CA LYS A 55 13.28 7.87 -23.82
C LYS A 55 13.14 8.99 -24.87
N SER A 56 13.38 8.72 -26.15
CA SER A 56 13.30 9.75 -27.21
C SER A 56 11.93 9.84 -27.89
N ILE A 57 11.03 8.88 -27.69
CA ILE A 57 9.68 8.91 -28.26
C ILE A 57 8.74 9.75 -27.38
N PHE A 58 8.95 9.75 -26.05
CA PHE A 58 8.14 10.55 -25.12
C PHE A 58 8.36 12.07 -25.20
N SER A 59 9.39 12.55 -25.90
CA SER A 59 9.62 13.99 -26.07
C SER A 59 8.83 14.62 -27.22
N ASN A 60 8.20 13.83 -28.10
CA ASN A 60 7.61 14.32 -29.36
C ASN A 60 6.14 13.94 -29.60
N LEU A 61 5.42 13.39 -28.61
CA LEU A 61 3.99 13.11 -28.75
C LEU A 61 3.17 14.31 -28.27
N ASP A 62 2.58 14.99 -29.24
CA ASP A 62 1.72 16.15 -29.09
C ASP A 62 0.51 15.81 -28.20
N HIS A 63 0.24 16.73 -27.28
CA HIS A 63 -0.49 16.48 -26.05
C HIS A 63 -1.91 17.03 -26.14
N LYS A 64 -2.93 16.17 -26.08
CA LYS A 64 -4.29 16.49 -25.59
C LYS A 64 -5.12 15.20 -25.49
N SER A 65 -5.67 14.93 -24.31
CA SER A 65 -6.65 13.88 -23.94
C SER A 65 -6.19 12.52 -23.40
N GLU A 66 -5.02 11.96 -23.75
CA GLU A 66 -4.66 10.59 -23.31
C GLU A 66 -3.87 10.48 -21.99
N ARG A 67 -3.63 11.59 -21.28
CA ARG A 67 -2.83 11.59 -20.04
C ARG A 67 -3.60 11.33 -18.74
N ASP A 68 -4.92 11.21 -18.81
CA ASP A 68 -5.76 11.23 -17.61
C ASP A 68 -6.13 9.86 -17.05
N PHE A 69 -5.70 8.75 -17.67
CA PHE A 69 -5.93 7.40 -17.13
C PHE A 69 -4.61 6.65 -16.92
N THR A 70 -4.28 6.35 -15.67
CA THR A 70 -3.38 5.22 -15.39
C THR A 70 -4.14 3.93 -15.67
N GLY A 71 -3.86 3.33 -16.83
CA GLY A 71 -4.55 2.14 -17.35
C GLY A 71 -4.52 2.09 -18.88
N VAL A 72 -4.67 3.24 -19.55
CA VAL A 72 -4.69 3.33 -21.02
C VAL A 72 -3.31 3.10 -21.66
N PRO A 73 -2.18 3.63 -21.12
CA PRO A 73 -0.85 3.29 -21.64
C PRO A 73 -0.59 1.77 -21.59
N ALA A 74 -1.03 1.11 -20.51
CA ALA A 74 -0.92 -0.34 -20.38
C ALA A 74 -1.73 -1.10 -21.43
N VAL A 75 -2.92 -0.62 -21.83
CA VAL A 75 -3.76 -1.27 -22.85
C VAL A 75 -3.13 -1.16 -24.25
N VAL A 76 -2.54 -0.02 -24.60
CA VAL A 76 -1.82 0.16 -25.87
C VAL A 76 -0.56 -0.70 -25.90
N ASP A 77 0.20 -0.72 -24.81
CA ASP A 77 1.37 -1.59 -24.68
C ASP A 77 0.99 -3.08 -24.74
N LEU A 78 -0.12 -3.49 -24.09
CA LEU A 78 -0.68 -4.84 -24.16
C LEU A 78 -1.11 -5.22 -25.58
N ALA A 79 -1.81 -4.33 -26.30
CA ALA A 79 -2.20 -4.55 -27.68
C ALA A 79 -0.96 -4.74 -28.59
N CYS A 80 0.07 -3.92 -28.39
CA CYS A 80 1.36 -4.06 -29.07
C CYS A 80 2.05 -5.40 -28.74
N MET A 81 2.12 -5.79 -27.47
CA MET A 81 2.71 -7.06 -27.04
C MET A 81 1.96 -8.28 -27.60
N ARG A 82 0.63 -8.27 -27.60
CA ARG A 82 -0.20 -9.32 -28.21
C ARG A 82 0.06 -9.45 -29.71
N SER A 83 0.13 -8.33 -30.42
CA SER A 83 0.43 -8.30 -31.85
C SER A 83 1.83 -8.86 -32.13
N ALA A 84 2.82 -8.50 -31.32
CA ALA A 84 4.18 -9.00 -31.43
C ALA A 84 4.27 -10.52 -31.18
N ILE A 85 3.66 -11.03 -30.10
CA ILE A 85 3.66 -12.46 -29.79
C ILE A 85 2.93 -13.28 -30.85
N SER A 86 1.80 -12.78 -31.36
CA SER A 86 1.09 -13.44 -32.45
C SER A 86 1.93 -13.50 -33.74
N LYS A 87 2.67 -12.43 -34.08
CA LYS A 87 3.61 -12.41 -35.22
C LYS A 87 4.79 -13.36 -35.05
N LEU A 88 5.21 -13.60 -33.81
CA LEU A 88 6.29 -14.53 -33.47
C LEU A 88 5.82 -16.00 -33.33
N GLY A 89 4.54 -16.28 -33.59
CA GLY A 89 3.96 -17.63 -33.51
C GLY A 89 3.64 -18.10 -32.09
N GLY A 90 3.65 -17.21 -31.10
CA GLY A 90 3.25 -17.50 -29.72
C GLY A 90 1.74 -17.30 -29.48
N ASP A 91 1.25 -17.81 -28.35
CA ASP A 91 -0.14 -17.69 -27.93
C ASP A 91 -0.41 -16.32 -27.28
N SER A 92 -1.12 -15.45 -27.99
CA SER A 92 -1.48 -14.11 -27.49
C SER A 92 -2.45 -14.15 -26.31
N ASN A 93 -3.14 -15.26 -26.04
CA ASN A 93 -4.01 -15.38 -24.86
C ASN A 93 -3.25 -15.39 -23.54
N LYS A 94 -1.95 -15.68 -23.57
CA LYS A 94 -1.05 -15.52 -22.41
C LYS A 94 -0.75 -14.06 -22.08
N ILE A 95 -1.06 -13.14 -23.00
CA ILE A 95 -0.94 -11.67 -22.85
C ILE A 95 -2.35 -11.07 -22.84
N ASN A 96 -3.23 -11.64 -22.01
CA ASN A 96 -4.50 -11.01 -21.69
C ASN A 96 -4.30 -10.14 -20.44
N PRO A 97 -4.90 -8.94 -20.38
CA PRO A 97 -4.99 -8.23 -19.10
C PRO A 97 -5.66 -9.14 -18.07
N LEU A 98 -5.32 -8.90 -16.80
CA LEU A 98 -6.08 -9.43 -15.66
C LEU A 98 -7.50 -8.87 -15.75
N GLY A 99 -8.38 -9.54 -16.48
CA GLY A 99 -9.80 -9.29 -16.43
C GLY A 99 -10.34 -9.81 -15.09
N PHE A 100 -11.48 -9.29 -14.66
CA PHE A 100 -12.13 -9.70 -13.41
C PHE A 100 -12.62 -11.16 -13.37
N ALA A 101 -12.27 -11.97 -14.38
CA ALA A 101 -12.68 -13.36 -14.57
C ALA A 101 -14.20 -13.57 -14.52
N VAL A 102 -15.00 -12.55 -14.85
CA VAL A 102 -16.46 -12.62 -14.87
C VAL A 102 -16.90 -13.51 -16.03
N PRO A 103 -17.65 -14.60 -15.78
CA PRO A 103 -18.19 -15.48 -16.82
C PRO A 103 -18.99 -14.70 -17.86
N LYS A 104 -18.89 -15.07 -19.14
CA LYS A 104 -19.48 -14.32 -20.26
C LYS A 104 -20.99 -14.11 -20.11
N ASP A 105 -21.69 -15.11 -19.58
CA ASP A 105 -23.11 -15.11 -19.26
C ASP A 105 -23.48 -14.19 -18.09
N SER A 106 -22.51 -13.82 -17.24
CA SER A 106 -22.69 -12.89 -16.12
C SER A 106 -22.25 -11.46 -16.43
N GLN A 107 -21.56 -11.19 -17.54
CA GLN A 107 -21.03 -9.84 -17.86
C GLN A 107 -22.12 -8.77 -18.04
N SER A 108 -23.34 -9.16 -18.41
CA SER A 108 -24.49 -8.26 -18.56
C SER A 108 -25.41 -8.27 -17.33
N ARG A 109 -24.93 -8.74 -16.18
CA ARG A 109 -25.73 -8.81 -14.95
C ARG A 109 -26.18 -7.43 -14.51
N ILE A 110 -27.46 -7.35 -14.16
CA ILE A 110 -28.13 -6.18 -13.58
C ILE A 110 -28.85 -6.67 -12.35
N VAL A 111 -28.69 -5.99 -11.23
CA VAL A 111 -29.35 -6.31 -9.97
C VAL A 111 -30.22 -5.13 -9.57
N ASP A 112 -31.52 -5.37 -9.43
CA ASP A 112 -32.46 -4.39 -8.88
C ASP A 112 -32.45 -4.47 -7.36
N PHE A 113 -32.42 -3.33 -6.68
CA PHE A 113 -32.45 -3.26 -5.21
C PHE A 113 -33.15 -1.99 -4.72
N SER A 114 -33.40 -1.89 -3.42
CA SER A 114 -33.95 -0.69 -2.79
C SER A 114 -32.83 0.09 -2.11
N PHE A 115 -32.63 1.34 -2.52
CA PHE A 115 -31.70 2.27 -1.90
C PHE A 115 -32.50 3.40 -1.25
N HIS A 116 -32.50 3.45 0.10
CA HIS A 116 -33.34 4.38 0.87
C HIS A 116 -34.79 4.46 0.38
N ASP A 117 -35.46 3.29 0.27
CA ASP A 117 -36.84 3.14 -0.21
C ASP A 117 -37.09 3.57 -1.67
N THR A 118 -36.01 3.80 -2.44
CA THR A 118 -36.07 4.15 -3.86
C THR A 118 -35.56 2.98 -4.71
N PRO A 119 -36.28 2.56 -5.76
CA PRO A 119 -35.79 1.54 -6.68
C PRO A 119 -34.48 1.98 -7.34
N ALA A 120 -33.45 1.16 -7.20
CA ALA A 120 -32.13 1.38 -7.76
C ALA A 120 -31.64 0.12 -8.49
N ARG A 121 -30.62 0.28 -9.33
CA ARG A 121 -30.04 -0.81 -10.11
C ARG A 121 -28.53 -0.73 -10.05
N LEU A 122 -27.87 -1.89 -10.01
CA LEU A 122 -26.42 -2.00 -10.04
C LEU A 122 -25.97 -2.97 -11.13
N ARG A 123 -24.88 -2.62 -11.81
CA ARG A 123 -24.24 -3.37 -12.89
C ARG A 123 -22.72 -3.37 -12.73
N HIS A 124 -22.05 -4.24 -13.49
CA HIS A 124 -20.61 -4.18 -13.63
C HIS A 124 -20.16 -2.82 -14.18
N GLY A 125 -19.17 -2.21 -13.53
CA GLY A 125 -18.62 -0.91 -13.91
C GLY A 125 -19.38 0.30 -13.36
N ASP A 126 -20.46 0.10 -12.60
CA ASP A 126 -21.14 1.22 -11.95
C ASP A 126 -20.24 1.86 -10.89
N VAL A 127 -20.24 3.19 -10.86
CA VAL A 127 -19.41 4.00 -9.98
C VAL A 127 -20.09 4.12 -8.63
N ILE A 128 -19.50 3.47 -7.62
CA ILE A 128 -19.99 3.52 -6.23
C ILE A 128 -19.17 4.45 -5.34
N ILE A 129 -17.96 4.81 -5.77
CA ILE A 129 -17.10 5.78 -5.10
C ILE A 129 -16.58 6.76 -6.14
N ALA A 130 -16.86 8.04 -5.94
CA ALA A 130 -16.27 9.13 -6.73
C ALA A 130 -15.61 10.14 -5.77
N ALA A 131 -14.27 10.14 -5.74
CA ALA A 131 -13.52 10.90 -4.74
C ALA A 131 -12.52 11.89 -5.36
N ILE A 132 -12.79 13.19 -5.20
CA ILE A 132 -11.77 14.22 -5.40
C ILE A 132 -10.88 14.22 -4.14
N THR A 133 -9.71 13.60 -4.27
CA THR A 133 -8.79 13.36 -3.16
C THR A 133 -7.33 13.52 -3.62
N SER A 134 -6.38 13.26 -2.71
CA SER A 134 -4.93 13.28 -2.90
C SER A 134 -4.28 14.65 -3.11
N CYS A 135 -3.12 14.83 -2.46
CA CYS A 135 -2.24 15.96 -2.69
C CYS A 135 -1.75 16.06 -4.15
N THR A 136 -1.77 14.97 -4.92
CA THR A 136 -1.36 14.95 -6.33
C THR A 136 -2.18 15.94 -7.16
N ASN A 137 -3.50 16.01 -6.93
CA ASN A 137 -4.40 16.82 -7.74
C ASN A 137 -5.04 17.98 -6.95
N THR A 138 -5.27 17.84 -5.64
CA THR A 138 -5.87 18.93 -4.85
C THR A 138 -4.92 20.11 -4.63
N SER A 139 -3.61 19.91 -4.85
CA SER A 139 -2.62 20.98 -4.86
C SER A 139 -2.60 21.81 -6.14
N ASN A 140 -3.30 21.37 -7.20
CA ASN A 140 -3.36 22.04 -8.50
C ASN A 140 -4.69 22.81 -8.64
N PRO A 141 -4.67 24.16 -8.53
CA PRO A 141 -5.89 24.96 -8.59
C PRO A 141 -6.64 24.84 -9.92
N SER A 142 -5.92 24.62 -11.04
CA SER A 142 -6.52 24.57 -12.37
C SER A 142 -7.50 23.40 -12.48
N VAL A 143 -7.11 22.20 -12.05
CA VAL A 143 -7.99 21.02 -12.12
C VAL A 143 -9.10 21.05 -11.08
N MET A 144 -8.87 21.67 -9.91
CA MET A 144 -9.88 21.86 -8.88
C MET A 144 -10.95 22.89 -9.29
N LEU A 145 -10.54 23.97 -9.96
CA LEU A 145 -11.48 24.96 -10.48
C LEU A 145 -12.19 24.45 -11.73
N ALA A 146 -11.53 23.67 -12.58
CA ALA A 146 -12.15 22.99 -13.72
C ALA A 146 -13.25 22.01 -13.27
N SER A 147 -13.02 21.21 -12.22
CA SER A 147 -14.05 20.30 -11.69
C SER A 147 -15.26 21.05 -11.15
N ALA A 148 -15.04 22.18 -10.48
CA ALA A 148 -16.13 23.04 -10.03
C ALA A 148 -16.89 23.70 -11.19
N LEU A 149 -16.22 24.03 -12.30
CA LEU A 149 -16.86 24.53 -13.52
C LEU A 149 -17.71 23.45 -14.21
N VAL A 150 -17.24 22.20 -14.27
CA VAL A 150 -18.06 21.08 -14.74
C VAL A 150 -19.30 20.94 -13.88
N ALA A 151 -19.14 20.94 -12.55
CA ALA A 151 -20.27 20.85 -11.64
C ALA A 151 -21.28 21.97 -11.86
N LYS A 152 -20.81 23.21 -12.06
CA LYS A 152 -21.64 24.36 -12.41
C LYS A 152 -22.39 24.14 -13.73
N LYS A 153 -21.70 23.76 -14.81
CA LYS A 153 -22.31 23.57 -16.14
C LYS A 153 -23.33 22.44 -16.13
N ALA A 154 -23.03 21.33 -15.44
CA ALA A 154 -23.98 20.24 -15.24
C ALA A 154 -25.26 20.71 -14.51
N CYS A 155 -25.08 21.52 -13.48
CA CYS A 155 -26.16 22.19 -12.77
C CYS A 155 -27.02 23.08 -13.68
N ASP A 156 -26.36 23.93 -14.48
CA ASP A 156 -27.02 24.88 -15.38
C ASP A 156 -27.83 24.17 -16.48
N LEU A 157 -27.35 23.01 -16.94
CA LEU A 157 -28.04 22.14 -17.91
C LEU A 157 -29.11 21.24 -17.27
N GLY A 158 -29.34 21.37 -15.96
CA GLY A 158 -30.36 20.62 -15.25
C GLY A 158 -30.08 19.13 -15.15
N LEU A 159 -28.81 18.70 -15.23
CA LEU A 159 -28.43 17.33 -14.88
C LEU A 159 -28.68 17.05 -13.39
N GLU A 160 -28.76 18.10 -12.56
CA GLU A 160 -29.06 18.05 -11.12
C GLU A 160 -29.87 19.27 -10.62
N LEU A 161 -30.37 19.24 -9.37
CA LEU A 161 -31.16 20.32 -8.76
C LEU A 161 -30.31 21.44 -8.12
N CYS A 162 -30.33 22.64 -8.71
CA CYS A 162 -29.45 23.76 -8.30
C CYS A 162 -30.24 24.96 -7.75
N ILE A 163 -29.95 25.39 -6.51
CA ILE A 163 -30.81 26.33 -5.76
C ILE A 163 -30.10 27.67 -5.39
N TYR A 164 -28.78 27.83 -5.57
CA TYR A 164 -28.03 29.03 -5.12
C TYR A 164 -26.64 29.21 -5.79
N SER A 165 -25.92 30.33 -5.54
CA SER A 165 -24.64 30.73 -6.18
C SER A 165 -23.34 30.27 -5.45
N GLY A 166 -22.24 30.10 -6.22
CA GLY A 166 -20.87 29.81 -5.74
C GLY A 166 -20.27 28.47 -6.23
N LEU A 167 -18.98 28.41 -6.55
CA LEU A 167 -18.36 27.22 -7.19
C LEU A 167 -18.30 25.97 -6.28
N LEU A 168 -17.84 26.13 -5.04
CA LEU A 168 -17.83 25.03 -4.05
C LEU A 168 -19.24 24.49 -3.80
N LYS A 169 -20.25 25.34 -3.98
CA LYS A 169 -21.63 24.95 -3.78
C LYS A 169 -22.11 23.97 -4.86
N TYR A 170 -21.75 24.16 -6.13
CA TYR A 170 -22.12 23.22 -7.18
C TYR A 170 -21.53 21.83 -6.92
N LEU A 171 -20.28 21.76 -6.48
CA LEU A 171 -19.65 20.51 -6.03
C LEU A 171 -20.45 19.85 -4.91
N LYS A 172 -20.81 20.60 -3.85
CA LYS A 172 -21.64 20.09 -2.75
C LYS A 172 -23.01 19.58 -3.20
N GLN A 173 -23.63 20.22 -4.20
CA GLN A 173 -24.92 19.77 -4.72
C GLN A 173 -24.83 18.45 -5.47
N LEU A 174 -23.68 18.17 -6.09
CA LEU A 174 -23.37 16.88 -6.69
C LEU A 174 -22.83 15.85 -5.67
N GLY A 175 -22.95 16.12 -4.36
CA GLY A 175 -22.46 15.23 -3.30
C GLY A 175 -20.96 15.38 -2.95
N PHE A 176 -20.21 16.26 -3.63
CA PHE A 176 -18.80 16.51 -3.31
C PHE A 176 -18.65 17.51 -2.16
N HIS A 177 -18.91 17.04 -0.94
CA HIS A 177 -18.70 17.80 0.28
C HIS A 177 -17.21 17.84 0.67
N LEU A 178 -16.79 18.93 1.31
CA LEU A 178 -15.51 18.93 2.03
C LEU A 178 -15.66 18.06 3.28
N VAL A 179 -15.10 16.86 3.23
CA VAL A 179 -15.18 15.87 4.32
C VAL A 179 -14.02 15.97 5.31
N GLY A 180 -12.90 16.57 4.90
CA GLY A 180 -11.75 16.78 5.77
C GLY A 180 -10.49 17.22 5.01
N TYR A 181 -9.53 17.78 5.74
CA TYR A 181 -8.20 18.11 5.23
C TYR A 181 -7.22 16.98 5.58
N GLY A 182 -7.14 15.96 4.73
CA GLY A 182 -6.28 14.80 4.93
C GLY A 182 -6.29 13.84 3.76
N TYR A 183 -5.55 12.73 3.87
CA TYR A 183 -5.40 11.77 2.76
C TYR A 183 -6.70 11.04 2.39
N THR A 184 -7.62 10.80 3.34
CA THR A 184 -8.96 10.21 3.10
C THR A 184 -8.92 8.99 2.17
N THR A 185 -9.76 8.96 1.13
CA THR A 185 -9.88 7.87 0.14
C THR A 185 -8.56 7.54 -0.56
N CYS A 186 -7.61 8.49 -0.67
CA CYS A 186 -6.32 8.25 -1.32
C CYS A 186 -5.48 7.15 -0.64
N ILE A 187 -5.70 6.89 0.64
CA ILE A 187 -5.01 5.85 1.43
C ILE A 187 -5.96 4.73 1.87
N GLY A 188 -7.13 4.63 1.25
CA GLY A 188 -8.14 3.62 1.60
C GLY A 188 -9.02 3.97 2.79
N ASN A 189 -8.91 5.18 3.35
CA ASN A 189 -9.87 5.70 4.34
C ASN A 189 -11.11 6.25 3.61
N SER A 190 -11.77 5.36 2.86
CA SER A 190 -12.98 5.63 2.06
C SER A 190 -14.27 5.60 2.88
N GLY A 191 -14.22 5.06 4.11
CA GLY A 191 -15.41 4.83 4.92
C GLY A 191 -16.18 3.59 4.48
N ASP A 192 -17.28 3.31 5.16
CA ASP A 192 -18.18 2.21 4.79
C ASP A 192 -19.15 2.67 3.68
N LEU A 193 -19.49 1.75 2.79
CA LEU A 193 -20.62 1.92 1.88
C LEU A 193 -21.94 1.69 2.61
N ASP A 194 -23.04 2.22 2.06
CA ASP A 194 -24.37 1.88 2.53
C ASP A 194 -24.59 0.36 2.50
N GLU A 195 -25.21 -0.19 3.55
CA GLU A 195 -25.40 -1.62 3.74
C GLU A 195 -26.15 -2.26 2.56
N SER A 196 -27.13 -1.55 1.97
CA SER A 196 -27.88 -2.06 0.82
C SER A 196 -26.98 -2.20 -0.42
N VAL A 197 -26.09 -1.25 -0.65
CA VAL A 197 -25.12 -1.28 -1.78
C VAL A 197 -24.07 -2.36 -1.53
N ALA A 198 -23.51 -2.43 -0.32
CA ALA A 198 -22.49 -3.41 0.05
C ALA A 198 -22.99 -4.85 -0.08
N SER A 199 -24.23 -5.11 0.37
CA SER A 199 -24.86 -6.42 0.27
C SER A 199 -25.08 -6.82 -1.19
N VAL A 200 -25.63 -5.91 -2.00
CA VAL A 200 -25.87 -6.17 -3.43
C VAL A 200 -24.58 -6.50 -4.18
N ILE A 201 -23.49 -5.78 -3.90
CA ILE A 201 -22.18 -6.04 -4.51
C ILE A 201 -21.69 -7.44 -4.16
N THR A 202 -21.73 -7.79 -2.88
CA THR A 202 -21.15 -9.03 -2.35
C THR A 202 -21.97 -10.26 -2.76
N GLU A 203 -23.30 -10.21 -2.59
CA GLU A 203 -24.19 -11.34 -2.87
C GLU A 203 -24.27 -11.69 -4.36
N ASN A 204 -24.02 -10.72 -5.24
CA ASN A 204 -24.19 -10.88 -6.68
C ASN A 204 -22.88 -10.86 -7.46
N ASP A 205 -21.73 -10.80 -6.78
CA ASP A 205 -20.38 -10.71 -7.35
C ASP A 205 -20.25 -9.58 -8.40
N ILE A 206 -20.77 -8.39 -8.06
CA ILE A 206 -20.68 -7.23 -8.95
C ILE A 206 -19.29 -6.60 -8.86
N VAL A 207 -18.61 -6.53 -10.00
CA VAL A 207 -17.43 -5.66 -10.20
C VAL A 207 -17.85 -4.19 -10.17
N ALA A 208 -17.89 -3.61 -8.97
CA ALA A 208 -18.17 -2.19 -8.75
C ALA A 208 -16.89 -1.34 -8.95
N ALA A 209 -17.08 -0.10 -9.40
CA ALA A 209 -15.99 0.81 -9.75
C ALA A 209 -15.83 1.97 -8.74
N ALA A 210 -14.59 2.35 -8.49
CA ALA A 210 -14.22 3.63 -7.89
C ALA A 210 -13.47 4.50 -8.90
N VAL A 211 -13.79 5.79 -8.92
CA VAL A 211 -13.04 6.82 -9.64
C VAL A 211 -12.49 7.82 -8.63
N LEU A 212 -11.19 8.10 -8.70
CA LEU A 212 -10.55 8.97 -7.71
C LEU A 212 -9.41 9.78 -8.33
N SER A 213 -9.19 10.99 -7.82
CA SER A 213 -8.05 11.83 -8.23
C SER A 213 -6.76 11.52 -7.48
N GLY A 214 -6.57 10.25 -7.10
CA GLY A 214 -5.44 9.72 -6.37
C GLY A 214 -4.20 9.46 -7.22
N ASN A 215 -3.25 8.73 -6.65
CA ASN A 215 -2.03 8.26 -7.33
C ASN A 215 -1.80 6.73 -7.18
N ARG A 216 -2.70 6.01 -6.51
CA ARG A 216 -2.66 4.56 -6.32
C ARG A 216 -4.07 3.96 -6.47
N ASN A 217 -4.17 2.85 -7.17
CA ASN A 217 -5.43 2.17 -7.46
C ASN A 217 -5.31 0.63 -7.42
N PHE A 218 -4.40 0.10 -6.61
CA PHE A 218 -4.30 -1.34 -6.39
C PHE A 218 -5.61 -1.90 -5.81
N GLU A 219 -5.91 -3.16 -6.12
CA GLU A 219 -7.08 -3.85 -5.59
C GLU A 219 -7.07 -3.82 -4.04
N GLY A 220 -8.22 -3.51 -3.45
CA GLY A 220 -8.37 -3.40 -1.98
C GLY A 220 -7.77 -2.14 -1.34
N CYS A 221 -6.94 -1.34 -2.04
CA CYS A 221 -6.34 -0.14 -1.47
C CYS A 221 -7.26 1.09 -1.43
N VAL A 222 -8.35 1.11 -2.22
CA VAL A 222 -9.32 2.21 -2.23
C VAL A 222 -10.51 1.87 -1.33
N HIS A 223 -11.17 0.74 -1.60
CA HIS A 223 -12.22 0.17 -0.77
C HIS A 223 -12.28 -1.35 -1.01
N PRO A 224 -12.58 -2.19 0.01
CA PRO A 224 -12.64 -3.65 -0.15
C PRO A 224 -13.65 -4.13 -1.20
N LEU A 225 -14.74 -3.39 -1.39
CA LEU A 225 -15.82 -3.72 -2.33
C LEU A 225 -15.65 -3.11 -3.73
N THR A 226 -14.55 -2.40 -4.01
CA THR A 226 -14.26 -1.85 -5.35
C THR A 226 -13.12 -2.61 -6.01
N ARG A 227 -13.50 -3.58 -6.84
CA ARG A 227 -12.53 -4.39 -7.62
C ARG A 227 -11.92 -3.57 -8.76
N ALA A 228 -12.65 -2.61 -9.31
CA ALA A 228 -12.16 -1.71 -10.35
C ALA A 228 -11.89 -0.31 -9.79
N ASN A 229 -10.66 0.21 -9.89
CA ASN A 229 -10.29 1.51 -9.35
C ASN A 229 -9.54 2.33 -10.42
N TYR A 230 -10.02 3.53 -10.74
CA TYR A 230 -9.49 4.36 -11.83
C TYR A 230 -8.96 5.69 -11.29
N LEU A 231 -7.69 5.99 -11.59
CA LEU A 231 -7.12 7.31 -11.33
C LEU A 231 -7.45 8.23 -12.48
N VAL A 232 -8.13 9.34 -12.18
CA VAL A 232 -8.55 10.34 -13.17
C VAL A 232 -8.40 11.75 -12.60
N SER A 233 -8.41 12.77 -13.46
CA SER A 233 -8.39 14.15 -12.97
C SER A 233 -9.63 14.48 -12.12
N PRO A 234 -9.57 15.44 -11.17
CA PRO A 234 -10.75 15.86 -10.38
C PRO A 234 -11.97 16.20 -11.26
N THR A 235 -11.72 16.75 -12.44
CA THR A 235 -12.76 17.07 -13.43
C THR A 235 -13.48 15.80 -13.90
N LEU A 236 -12.73 14.76 -14.28
CA LEU A 236 -13.29 13.48 -14.70
C LEU A 236 -13.96 12.71 -13.56
N VAL A 237 -13.50 12.86 -12.30
CA VAL A 237 -14.22 12.30 -11.15
C VAL A 237 -15.67 12.80 -11.13
N VAL A 238 -15.88 14.11 -11.32
CA VAL A 238 -17.24 14.71 -11.37
C VAL A 238 -18.04 14.17 -12.55
N VAL A 239 -17.42 14.06 -13.73
CA VAL A 239 -18.09 13.55 -14.94
C VAL A 239 -18.52 12.08 -14.75
N TYR A 240 -17.65 11.22 -14.24
CA TYR A 240 -17.99 9.82 -13.99
C TYR A 240 -19.02 9.65 -12.88
N ALA A 241 -19.01 10.52 -11.86
CA ALA A 241 -20.08 10.55 -10.86
C ALA A 241 -21.44 10.88 -11.47
N LEU A 242 -21.49 11.85 -12.40
CA LEU A 242 -22.72 12.19 -13.13
C LEU A 242 -23.19 11.06 -14.05
N ALA A 243 -22.26 10.41 -14.75
CA ALA A 243 -22.57 9.28 -15.63
C ALA A 243 -23.01 8.03 -14.84
N GLY A 244 -22.54 7.87 -13.60
CA GLY A 244 -22.84 6.74 -12.72
C GLY A 244 -22.15 5.42 -13.12
N THR A 245 -21.37 5.40 -14.20
CA THR A 245 -20.68 4.20 -14.68
C THR A 245 -19.37 4.56 -15.39
N VAL A 246 -18.37 3.70 -15.29
CA VAL A 246 -17.15 3.81 -16.11
C VAL A 246 -17.31 3.20 -17.50
N ASN A 247 -18.39 2.43 -17.72
CA ASN A 247 -18.70 1.80 -19.00
C ASN A 247 -19.57 2.73 -19.86
N ILE A 248 -18.97 3.85 -20.28
CA ILE A 248 -19.63 4.88 -21.09
C ILE A 248 -18.69 5.35 -22.19
N ASP A 249 -19.22 5.48 -23.41
CA ASP A 249 -18.55 6.18 -24.50
C ASP A 249 -18.96 7.66 -24.52
N PHE A 250 -18.10 8.53 -23.99
CA PHE A 250 -18.38 9.97 -23.92
C PHE A 250 -18.53 10.68 -25.29
N GLU A 251 -18.11 10.05 -26.39
CA GLU A 251 -18.31 10.62 -27.74
C GLU A 251 -19.74 10.40 -28.23
N THR A 252 -20.33 9.25 -27.92
CA THR A 252 -21.61 8.81 -28.51
C THR A 252 -22.77 8.77 -27.51
N GLU A 253 -22.49 8.69 -26.22
CA GLU A 253 -23.48 8.57 -25.14
C GLU A 253 -23.57 9.87 -24.31
N PRO A 254 -24.80 10.27 -23.90
CA PRO A 254 -24.96 11.41 -23.01
C PRO A 254 -24.51 11.09 -21.59
N VAL A 255 -23.93 12.07 -20.90
CA VAL A 255 -23.61 11.99 -19.46
C VAL A 255 -24.89 11.89 -18.63
N GLY A 256 -25.98 12.50 -19.09
CA GLY A 256 -27.29 12.38 -18.48
C GLY A 256 -28.37 13.18 -19.19
N LEU A 257 -29.58 13.12 -18.65
CA LEU A 257 -30.73 13.88 -19.12
C LEU A 257 -30.91 15.13 -18.26
N GLY A 258 -31.06 16.29 -18.90
CA GLY A 258 -31.47 17.51 -18.22
C GLY A 258 -32.92 17.42 -17.73
N LYS A 259 -33.32 18.31 -16.82
CA LYS A 259 -34.72 18.43 -16.35
C LYS A 259 -35.74 18.69 -17.48
N ASP A 260 -35.28 19.26 -18.59
CA ASP A 260 -36.04 19.50 -19.80
C ASP A 260 -36.14 18.26 -20.71
N GLY A 261 -35.50 17.15 -20.33
CA GLY A 261 -35.43 15.91 -21.11
C GLY A 261 -34.33 15.92 -22.17
N ASN A 262 -33.54 16.99 -22.29
CA ASN A 262 -32.47 17.08 -23.28
C ASN A 262 -31.28 16.19 -22.89
N LYS A 263 -30.69 15.56 -23.90
CA LYS A 263 -29.45 14.78 -23.75
C LYS A 263 -28.26 15.73 -23.66
N ASN A 264 -27.53 15.69 -22.55
CA ASN A 264 -26.31 16.47 -22.37
C ASN A 264 -25.09 15.55 -22.48
N PHE A 265 -24.14 15.92 -23.32
CA PHE A 265 -22.92 15.17 -23.61
C PHE A 265 -21.73 15.73 -22.82
N PHE A 266 -20.66 14.95 -22.75
CA PHE A 266 -19.41 15.33 -22.12
C PHE A 266 -18.90 16.71 -22.58
N ARG A 267 -18.94 16.94 -23.89
CA ARG A 267 -18.54 18.20 -24.54
C ARG A 267 -19.36 19.43 -24.11
N ASP A 268 -20.59 19.23 -23.63
CA ASP A 268 -21.48 20.32 -23.26
C ASP A 268 -21.15 20.88 -21.86
N ILE A 269 -20.53 20.05 -20.99
CA ILE A 269 -20.15 20.40 -19.63
C ILE A 269 -18.65 20.64 -19.44
N TRP A 270 -17.82 20.25 -20.41
CA TRP A 270 -16.37 20.40 -20.29
C TRP A 270 -15.90 21.86 -20.43
N PRO A 271 -15.11 22.41 -19.48
CA PRO A 271 -14.65 23.79 -19.55
C PRO A 271 -13.51 23.96 -20.55
N SER A 272 -13.43 25.14 -21.17
CA SER A 272 -12.28 25.51 -22.01
C SER A 272 -11.07 25.85 -21.14
N SER A 273 -9.86 25.75 -21.69
CA SER A 273 -8.64 26.14 -20.98
C SER A 273 -8.63 27.63 -20.61
N GLU A 274 -9.28 28.48 -21.42
CA GLU A 274 -9.40 29.91 -21.16
C GLU A 274 -10.34 30.20 -19.98
N GLU A 275 -11.49 29.52 -19.91
CA GLU A 275 -12.41 29.62 -18.76
C GLU A 275 -11.69 29.27 -17.44
N VAL A 276 -10.86 28.23 -17.45
CA VAL A 276 -10.09 27.80 -16.28
C VAL A 276 -8.99 28.81 -15.94
N SER A 277 -8.20 29.26 -16.91
CA SER A 277 -7.10 30.21 -16.67
C SER A 277 -7.61 31.51 -16.07
N ASN A 278 -8.67 32.07 -16.66
CA ASN A 278 -9.29 33.31 -16.17
C ASN A 278 -9.77 33.19 -14.73
N LEU A 279 -10.30 32.02 -14.35
CA LEU A 279 -10.78 31.75 -13.01
C LEU A 279 -9.63 31.61 -12.01
N VAL A 280 -8.55 30.92 -12.38
CA VAL A 280 -7.33 30.79 -11.57
C VAL A 280 -6.73 32.18 -11.30
N GLU A 281 -6.52 32.98 -12.35
CA GLU A 281 -5.90 34.30 -12.25
C GLU A 281 -6.70 35.26 -11.37
N SER A 282 -8.04 35.20 -11.44
CA SER A 282 -8.92 36.09 -10.68
C SER A 282 -9.17 35.66 -9.23
N ASN A 283 -8.96 34.38 -8.88
CA ASN A 283 -9.36 33.85 -7.56
C ASN A 283 -8.23 33.22 -6.74
N VAL A 284 -7.08 32.89 -7.32
CA VAL A 284 -5.96 32.26 -6.60
C VAL A 284 -4.93 33.33 -6.26
N LEU A 285 -5.13 34.01 -5.12
CA LEU A 285 -4.35 35.19 -4.76
C LEU A 285 -3.30 34.90 -3.68
N PRO A 286 -2.11 35.54 -3.72
CA PRO A 286 -1.07 35.36 -2.71
C PRO A 286 -1.54 35.61 -1.27
N ALA A 287 -2.48 36.55 -1.09
CA ALA A 287 -3.05 36.87 0.22
C ALA A 287 -3.74 35.67 0.90
N MET A 288 -4.35 34.77 0.11
CA MET A 288 -5.00 33.57 0.63
C MET A 288 -3.99 32.59 1.25
N PHE A 289 -2.86 32.39 0.58
CA PHE A 289 -1.78 31.54 1.08
C PHE A 289 -1.22 32.12 2.38
N LYS A 290 -0.91 33.42 2.39
CA LYS A 290 -0.40 34.09 3.60
C LYS A 290 -1.35 33.92 4.79
N ALA A 291 -2.64 34.20 4.59
CA ALA A 291 -3.65 34.03 5.65
C ALA A 291 -3.74 32.58 6.16
N THR A 292 -3.68 31.60 5.26
CA THR A 292 -3.75 30.17 5.62
C THR A 292 -2.53 29.73 6.43
N TYR A 293 -1.31 30.09 6.00
CA TYR A 293 -0.08 29.72 6.70
C TYR A 293 0.15 30.51 8.00
N GLU A 294 -0.42 31.70 8.15
CA GLU A 294 -0.44 32.42 9.44
C GLU A 294 -1.41 31.78 10.44
N ALA A 295 -2.47 31.14 9.96
CA ALA A 295 -3.44 30.45 10.81
C ALA A 295 -2.95 29.07 11.27
N ILE A 296 -2.28 28.31 10.40
CA ILE A 296 -1.88 26.92 10.70
C ILE A 296 -0.90 26.82 11.89
N THR A 297 -0.07 27.83 12.12
CA THR A 297 0.90 27.86 13.23
C THR A 297 0.26 28.04 14.60
N LYS A 298 -0.99 28.52 14.65
CA LYS A 298 -1.74 28.72 15.90
C LYS A 298 -2.38 27.42 16.41
N GLY A 299 -2.55 26.42 15.54
CA GLY A 299 -3.33 25.22 15.83
C GLY A 299 -4.81 25.53 16.08
N ASP A 300 -5.59 24.51 16.41
CA ASP A 300 -6.94 24.67 16.95
C ASP A 300 -6.93 24.57 18.48
N THR A 301 -8.07 24.85 19.10
CA THR A 301 -8.22 24.79 20.57
C THR A 301 -7.96 23.38 21.09
N LEU A 302 -8.45 22.36 20.37
CA LEU A 302 -8.26 20.96 20.73
C LEU A 302 -6.78 20.58 20.82
N TRP A 303 -5.96 21.00 19.85
CA TRP A 303 -4.52 20.77 19.86
C TRP A 303 -3.82 21.49 21.02
N SER A 304 -4.19 22.75 21.27
CA SER A 304 -3.58 23.56 22.33
C SER A 304 -3.92 23.09 23.75
N GLU A 305 -5.04 22.39 23.92
CA GLU A 305 -5.53 21.89 25.20
C GLU A 305 -5.06 20.47 25.52
N LEU A 306 -4.34 19.80 24.61
CA LEU A 306 -3.81 18.46 24.87
C LEU A 306 -2.83 18.49 26.05
N PRO A 307 -3.07 17.69 27.11
CA PRO A 307 -2.15 17.63 28.24
C PRO A 307 -0.84 16.96 27.79
N VAL A 308 0.27 17.68 27.93
CA VAL A 308 1.60 17.16 27.61
C VAL A 308 2.37 16.98 28.92
N PRO A 309 2.82 15.76 29.25
CA PRO A 309 3.70 15.52 30.39
C PRO A 309 5.00 16.33 30.27
N SER A 310 5.54 16.80 31.39
CA SER A 310 6.85 17.50 31.41
C SER A 310 8.05 16.55 31.35
N SER A 311 7.81 15.24 31.42
CA SER A 311 8.86 14.22 31.35
C SER A 311 9.52 14.18 29.99
N THR A 312 10.83 13.90 29.97
CA THR A 312 11.60 13.67 28.75
C THR A 312 11.60 12.19 28.32
N THR A 313 11.08 11.30 29.16
CA THR A 313 10.89 9.88 28.86
C THR A 313 9.42 9.53 28.83
N TYR A 314 8.99 8.74 27.84
CA TYR A 314 7.61 8.29 27.72
C TYR A 314 7.26 7.29 28.83
N GLU A 315 6.17 7.53 29.54
CA GLU A 315 5.66 6.64 30.57
C GLU A 315 4.73 5.61 29.93
N TRP A 316 5.20 4.36 29.82
CA TRP A 316 4.42 3.24 29.27
C TRP A 316 3.35 2.69 30.24
N GLU A 317 2.97 3.48 31.25
CA GLU A 317 2.25 3.04 32.45
C GLU A 317 0.76 2.71 32.25
N ASP A 318 0.19 2.99 31.07
CA ASP A 318 -1.18 2.56 30.77
C ASP A 318 -1.19 1.20 30.04
N PRO A 319 -1.26 0.06 30.75
CA PRO A 319 -1.34 -1.25 30.13
C PRO A 319 -2.66 -1.46 29.37
N LYS A 320 -3.65 -0.56 29.51
CA LYS A 320 -4.90 -0.62 28.75
C LYS A 320 -4.81 0.14 27.44
N SER A 321 -3.74 0.88 27.19
CA SER A 321 -3.52 1.57 25.92
C SER A 321 -3.49 0.55 24.79
N THR A 322 -4.47 0.68 23.89
CA THR A 322 -4.52 -0.11 22.65
C THR A 322 -3.87 0.62 21.47
N TYR A 323 -3.31 1.81 21.67
CA TYR A 323 -2.68 2.65 20.63
C TYR A 323 -1.16 2.72 20.73
N ILE A 324 -0.63 2.93 21.93
CA ILE A 324 0.80 3.06 22.20
C ILE A 324 1.19 1.97 23.19
N LYS A 325 2.14 1.12 22.82
CA LYS A 325 2.63 0.01 23.64
C LYS A 325 4.15 -0.09 23.51
N GLU A 326 4.82 -0.41 24.62
CA GLU A 326 6.26 -0.64 24.61
C GLU A 326 6.57 -1.86 23.73
N PRO A 327 7.39 -1.69 22.67
CA PRO A 327 7.67 -2.77 21.77
C PRO A 327 8.83 -3.64 22.26
N LEU A 328 8.73 -4.96 22.04
CA LEU A 328 9.65 -5.95 22.59
C LEU A 328 11.01 -6.05 21.87
N TYR A 329 11.21 -5.31 20.77
CA TYR A 329 12.42 -5.47 19.95
C TYR A 329 13.70 -4.93 20.61
N LEU A 330 13.60 -4.17 21.71
CA LEU A 330 14.77 -3.76 22.51
C LEU A 330 14.97 -4.63 23.76
N ASP A 331 14.11 -5.61 24.00
CA ASP A 331 14.24 -6.49 25.16
C ASP A 331 15.52 -7.31 25.04
N ASN A 332 16.31 -7.33 26.12
CA ASN A 332 17.57 -8.07 26.21
C ASN A 332 18.67 -7.59 25.25
N ILE A 333 18.58 -6.34 24.75
CA ILE A 333 19.70 -5.71 24.04
C ILE A 333 20.96 -5.71 24.92
N SER A 334 22.10 -6.07 24.31
CA SER A 334 23.41 -6.13 24.98
C SER A 334 24.37 -5.16 24.31
N MET A 335 25.20 -4.47 25.11
CA MET A 335 26.29 -3.60 24.63
C MET A 335 27.39 -4.37 23.87
N SER A 336 27.44 -5.69 24.04
CA SER A 336 28.29 -6.59 23.26
C SER A 336 27.38 -7.36 22.31
N PRO A 337 27.41 -7.05 21.01
CA PRO A 337 26.51 -7.68 20.08
C PRO A 337 26.88 -9.14 19.82
N PRO A 338 25.90 -10.02 19.55
CA PRO A 338 26.13 -11.45 19.37
C PRO A 338 26.88 -11.80 18.08
N GLY A 339 26.98 -10.85 17.14
CA GLY A 339 27.57 -11.05 15.81
C GLY A 339 26.59 -11.66 14.80
N PRO A 340 26.97 -11.77 13.52
CA PRO A 340 26.12 -12.37 12.50
C PRO A 340 25.92 -13.86 12.77
N CYS A 341 24.67 -14.33 12.64
CA CYS A 341 24.34 -15.75 12.70
C CYS A 341 23.60 -16.18 11.43
N GLY A 342 23.96 -17.37 10.91
CA GLY A 342 23.21 -18.00 9.83
C GLY A 342 21.86 -18.53 10.31
N VAL A 343 21.01 -18.91 9.35
CA VAL A 343 19.68 -19.49 9.62
C VAL A 343 19.76 -20.99 9.39
N LYS A 344 19.25 -21.80 10.31
CA LYS A 344 19.25 -23.27 10.18
C LYS A 344 17.84 -23.84 10.23
N ASP A 345 17.54 -24.74 9.30
CA ASP A 345 16.28 -25.48 9.22
C ASP A 345 15.01 -24.61 9.28
N ALA A 346 15.03 -23.43 8.65
CA ALA A 346 13.90 -22.52 8.62
C ALA A 346 12.78 -23.03 7.71
N TYR A 347 11.54 -22.93 8.19
CA TYR A 347 10.36 -23.15 7.35
C TYR A 347 10.08 -21.94 6.48
N CYS A 348 9.60 -22.16 5.25
CA CYS A 348 8.94 -21.11 4.49
C CYS A 348 7.59 -20.82 5.15
N PHE A 349 7.41 -19.61 5.68
CA PHE A 349 6.15 -19.22 6.30
C PHE A 349 5.07 -18.93 5.25
N LEU A 350 5.44 -18.22 4.17
CA LEU A 350 4.56 -17.83 3.07
C LEU A 350 5.33 -17.91 1.75
N ASN A 351 4.70 -18.48 0.73
CA ASN A 351 5.19 -18.50 -0.65
C ASN A 351 4.28 -17.59 -1.49
N PHE A 352 4.85 -16.52 -2.02
CA PHE A 352 4.12 -15.50 -2.76
C PHE A 352 4.57 -15.49 -4.22
N GLY A 353 3.63 -15.16 -5.12
CA GLY A 353 3.96 -14.76 -6.48
C GLY A 353 4.42 -13.30 -6.55
N ASP A 354 4.33 -12.73 -7.73
CA ASP A 354 4.88 -11.41 -8.00
C ASP A 354 3.96 -10.24 -7.64
N SER A 355 4.53 -9.03 -7.61
CA SER A 355 3.81 -7.77 -7.37
C SER A 355 3.12 -7.65 -6.01
N ILE A 356 3.66 -8.33 -4.99
CA ILE A 356 3.26 -8.10 -3.61
C ILE A 356 3.62 -6.67 -3.19
N THR A 357 2.58 -5.88 -2.92
CA THR A 357 2.74 -4.49 -2.48
C THR A 357 2.91 -4.40 -0.96
N THR A 358 3.41 -3.28 -0.46
CA THR A 358 3.48 -3.04 0.98
C THR A 358 2.11 -3.07 1.68
N ASP A 359 1.00 -2.83 0.96
CA ASP A 359 -0.34 -2.88 1.55
C ASP A 359 -0.85 -4.32 1.73
N HIS A 360 -0.42 -5.28 0.89
CA HIS A 360 -0.66 -6.71 1.15
C HIS A 360 0.08 -7.18 2.40
N ILE A 361 1.28 -6.65 2.60
CA ILE A 361 2.17 -7.09 3.66
C ILE A 361 1.87 -6.37 4.96
N SER A 362 1.57 -5.08 4.92
CA SER A 362 1.24 -4.24 6.09
C SER A 362 0.10 -3.31 5.73
N PRO A 363 -1.17 -3.77 5.78
CA PRO A 363 -2.31 -2.95 5.45
C PRO A 363 -2.36 -1.72 6.35
N SER A 364 -2.85 -0.61 5.80
CA SER A 364 -2.97 0.66 6.52
C SER A 364 -4.43 1.05 6.80
N GLY A 365 -5.39 0.47 6.07
CA GLY A 365 -6.81 0.78 6.16
C GLY A 365 -7.55 0.08 7.30
N SER A 366 -8.86 -0.06 7.13
CA SER A 366 -9.79 -0.59 8.13
C SER A 366 -9.45 -2.02 8.58
N ILE A 367 -9.63 -2.29 9.88
CA ILE A 367 -9.45 -3.62 10.45
C ILE A 367 -10.73 -4.42 10.22
N HIS A 368 -10.67 -5.55 9.51
CA HIS A 368 -11.83 -6.43 9.26
C HIS A 368 -12.28 -7.13 10.55
N ILE A 369 -13.59 -7.29 10.76
CA ILE A 369 -14.17 -7.85 12.02
C ILE A 369 -13.68 -9.27 12.34
N ASP A 370 -13.46 -10.10 11.32
CA ASP A 370 -13.01 -11.48 11.50
C ASP A 370 -11.49 -11.64 11.66
N SER A 371 -10.74 -10.53 11.58
CA SER A 371 -9.29 -10.57 11.63
C SER A 371 -8.75 -10.89 13.04
N PRO A 372 -7.53 -11.45 13.15
CA PRO A 372 -6.87 -11.63 14.45
C PRO A 372 -6.69 -10.32 15.23
N ALA A 373 -6.49 -9.19 14.54
CA ALA A 373 -6.39 -7.87 15.15
C ALA A 373 -7.72 -7.39 15.75
N ALA A 374 -8.84 -7.62 15.05
CA ALA A 374 -10.17 -7.32 15.58
C ALA A 374 -10.48 -8.15 16.84
N LYS A 375 -10.16 -9.45 16.84
CA LYS A 375 -10.32 -10.31 18.02
C LYS A 375 -9.52 -9.78 19.21
N TYR A 376 -8.26 -9.41 18.99
CA TYR A 376 -7.44 -8.77 20.03
C TYR A 376 -8.07 -7.49 20.57
N LEU A 377 -8.56 -6.60 19.69
CA LEU A 377 -9.19 -5.35 20.11
C LEU A 377 -10.48 -5.58 20.91
N MET A 378 -11.31 -6.54 20.50
CA MET A 378 -12.53 -6.92 21.24
C MET A 378 -12.21 -7.55 22.60
N GLU A 379 -11.17 -8.38 22.68
CA GLU A 379 -10.67 -8.93 23.96
C GLU A 379 -10.18 -7.83 24.93
N HIS A 380 -9.81 -6.66 24.39
CA HIS A 380 -9.43 -5.47 25.15
C HIS A 380 -10.54 -4.42 25.24
N GLU A 381 -11.81 -4.84 25.08
CA GLU A 381 -13.01 -4.00 25.28
C GLU A 381 -13.09 -2.80 24.32
N VAL A 382 -12.46 -2.89 23.14
CA VAL A 382 -12.60 -1.87 22.09
C VAL A 382 -13.81 -2.21 21.22
N ASP A 383 -14.76 -1.30 21.14
CA ASP A 383 -15.92 -1.44 20.25
C ASP A 383 -15.51 -1.41 18.78
N ARG A 384 -16.29 -2.06 17.91
CA ARG A 384 -16.04 -2.11 16.46
C ARG A 384 -15.83 -0.73 15.83
N LYS A 385 -16.65 0.25 16.22
CA LYS A 385 -16.57 1.65 15.75
C LYS A 385 -15.23 2.32 16.11
N ASP A 386 -14.58 1.83 17.16
CA ASP A 386 -13.34 2.38 17.72
C ASP A 386 -12.10 1.56 17.32
N PHE A 387 -12.25 0.50 16.50
CA PHE A 387 -11.11 -0.24 15.96
C PHE A 387 -10.14 0.69 15.22
N ASN A 388 -10.70 1.69 14.52
CA ASN A 388 -9.96 2.59 13.65
C ASN A 388 -9.23 1.79 12.55
N SER A 389 -8.09 2.29 12.07
CA SER A 389 -7.31 1.70 10.99
C SER A 389 -6.01 1.08 11.50
N TYR A 390 -5.44 0.12 10.77
CA TYR A 390 -4.09 -0.38 11.06
C TYR A 390 -3.06 0.75 11.11
N GLY A 391 -3.16 1.75 10.22
CA GLY A 391 -2.30 2.93 10.23
C GLY A 391 -2.31 3.70 11.56
N SER A 392 -3.49 3.86 12.16
CA SER A 392 -3.66 4.51 13.48
C SER A 392 -3.08 3.68 14.64
N ARG A 393 -2.96 2.36 14.46
CA ARG A 393 -2.51 1.40 15.48
C ARG A 393 -1.01 1.08 15.42
N ARG A 394 -0.24 1.78 14.58
CA ARG A 394 1.21 1.53 14.39
C ARG A 394 2.06 1.68 15.65
N GLY A 395 1.57 2.39 16.67
CA GLY A 395 2.22 2.49 17.98
C GLY A 395 2.04 1.23 18.86
N ASN A 396 1.25 0.25 18.41
CA ASN A 396 1.02 -1.00 19.12
C ASN A 396 1.43 -2.19 18.23
N ASP A 397 2.58 -2.78 18.54
CA ASP A 397 3.14 -3.91 17.82
C ASP A 397 2.21 -5.13 17.82
N GLU A 398 1.47 -5.37 18.91
CA GLU A 398 0.55 -6.51 19.00
C GLU A 398 -0.61 -6.40 18.01
N VAL A 399 -1.11 -5.20 17.73
CA VAL A 399 -2.13 -5.03 16.68
C VAL A 399 -1.50 -5.24 15.31
N MET A 400 -0.32 -4.66 15.08
CA MET A 400 0.33 -4.71 13.77
C MET A 400 0.75 -6.11 13.37
N VAL A 401 1.40 -6.91 14.23
CA VAL A 401 1.84 -8.28 13.90
C VAL A 401 0.69 -9.24 13.57
N ARG A 402 -0.55 -8.87 13.91
CA ARG A 402 -1.76 -9.64 13.64
C ARG A 402 -2.41 -9.33 12.28
N GLY A 403 -1.94 -8.27 11.61
CA GLY A 403 -2.34 -7.90 10.24
C GLY A 403 -1.18 -7.69 9.28
N THR A 404 0.06 -7.67 9.78
CA THR A 404 1.27 -7.35 9.04
C THR A 404 2.26 -8.52 9.01
N PHE A 405 2.87 -8.76 7.86
CA PHE A 405 3.85 -9.83 7.62
C PHE A 405 5.31 -9.34 7.58
N ALA A 406 5.62 -8.17 7.00
CA ALA A 406 6.97 -7.57 6.79
C ALA A 406 6.90 -6.21 6.00
N ASN A 407 8.03 -5.73 5.47
CA ASN A 407 8.10 -4.64 4.47
C ASN A 407 9.06 -5.07 3.34
N ILE A 408 8.72 -4.89 2.05
CA ILE A 408 9.58 -5.33 0.92
C ILE A 408 10.78 -4.44 0.63
N LEU A 409 10.83 -3.22 1.15
CA LEU A 409 11.97 -2.34 0.90
C LEU A 409 13.20 -2.91 1.60
N THR A 410 14.21 -3.29 0.83
CA THR A 410 15.47 -3.87 1.29
C THR A 410 16.11 -3.08 2.43
N SER A 411 16.02 -1.74 2.38
CA SER A 411 16.51 -0.85 3.44
C SER A 411 15.79 -1.06 4.77
N ASN A 412 14.48 -1.31 4.73
CA ASN A 412 13.65 -1.52 5.93
C ASN A 412 13.89 -2.91 6.49
N LEU A 413 13.97 -3.93 5.63
CA LEU A 413 14.35 -5.30 6.03
C LEU A 413 15.70 -5.29 6.74
N THR A 414 16.71 -4.70 6.11
CA THR A 414 18.06 -4.62 6.68
C THR A 414 18.07 -3.79 7.97
N GLY A 415 17.31 -2.68 8.00
CA GLY A 415 17.17 -1.84 9.19
C GLY A 415 16.55 -2.55 10.39
N MET A 416 15.76 -3.61 10.16
CA MET A 416 15.15 -4.45 11.20
C MET A 416 15.94 -5.75 11.47
N GLY A 417 17.11 -5.94 10.85
CA GLY A 417 17.92 -7.14 11.03
C GLY A 417 17.46 -8.36 10.22
N ILE A 418 16.65 -8.16 9.17
CA ILE A 418 16.21 -9.24 8.27
C ILE A 418 17.21 -9.36 7.11
N ILE A 419 17.56 -10.60 6.72
CA ILE A 419 18.48 -10.93 5.63
C ILE A 419 17.73 -10.88 4.29
N PRO A 420 17.98 -9.89 3.41
CA PRO A 420 17.32 -9.85 2.10
C PRO A 420 18.11 -10.68 1.09
N LEU A 421 17.51 -11.73 0.56
CA LEU A 421 18.10 -12.60 -0.47
C LEU A 421 17.39 -12.44 -1.80
N CYS A 422 18.16 -12.53 -2.88
CA CYS A 422 17.67 -12.51 -4.25
C CYS A 422 18.24 -13.71 -5.01
N PHE A 423 17.42 -14.40 -5.80
CA PHE A 423 17.92 -15.41 -6.75
C PHE A 423 18.89 -14.79 -7.75
N LYS A 424 19.73 -15.62 -8.38
CA LYS A 424 20.61 -15.15 -9.47
C LYS A 424 19.76 -14.84 -10.72
N PRO A 425 20.26 -14.00 -11.64
CA PRO A 425 19.55 -13.74 -12.90
C PRO A 425 19.19 -15.04 -13.64
N GLY A 426 17.93 -15.18 -14.06
CA GLY A 426 17.40 -16.38 -14.73
C GLY A 426 17.03 -17.53 -13.79
N GLU A 427 17.12 -17.35 -12.47
CA GLU A 427 16.66 -18.31 -11.46
C GLU A 427 15.48 -17.76 -10.66
N ASP A 428 14.58 -18.66 -10.27
CA ASP A 428 13.40 -18.41 -9.44
C ASP A 428 12.99 -19.71 -8.71
N ALA A 429 11.88 -19.67 -7.97
CA ALA A 429 11.39 -20.85 -7.26
C ALA A 429 11.03 -22.01 -8.20
N ASP A 430 10.43 -21.73 -9.36
CA ASP A 430 9.95 -22.76 -10.30
C ASP A 430 11.10 -23.46 -11.03
N THR A 431 12.06 -22.69 -11.55
CA THR A 431 13.27 -23.17 -12.22
C THR A 431 14.15 -24.00 -11.30
N LEU A 432 14.21 -23.65 -10.01
CA LEU A 432 14.90 -24.43 -8.98
C LEU A 432 14.04 -25.58 -8.41
N GLY A 433 12.75 -25.63 -8.77
CA GLY A 433 11.77 -26.60 -8.31
C GLY A 433 11.60 -26.58 -6.79
N LEU A 434 11.54 -25.39 -6.21
CA LEU A 434 11.28 -25.13 -4.79
C LEU A 434 9.78 -25.07 -4.57
N THR A 435 9.28 -25.86 -3.62
CA THR A 435 7.84 -25.88 -3.31
C THR A 435 7.46 -24.93 -2.18
N GLY A 436 8.43 -24.56 -1.35
CA GLY A 436 8.21 -23.86 -0.09
C GLY A 436 7.92 -24.81 1.08
N HIS A 437 7.76 -26.11 0.85
CA HIS A 437 7.58 -27.09 1.93
C HIS A 437 8.90 -27.59 2.53
N GLU A 438 10.02 -27.28 1.87
CA GLU A 438 11.35 -27.62 2.35
C GLU A 438 11.75 -26.77 3.56
N ARG A 439 12.67 -27.30 4.38
CA ARG A 439 13.41 -26.50 5.35
C ARG A 439 14.67 -25.92 4.70
N TYR A 440 14.99 -24.67 5.00
CA TYR A 440 16.08 -23.93 4.39
C TYR A 440 17.16 -23.57 5.42
N THR A 441 18.42 -23.80 5.05
CA THR A 441 19.60 -23.38 5.79
C THR A 441 20.35 -22.34 4.98
N ILE A 442 20.66 -21.21 5.61
CA ILE A 442 21.38 -20.07 5.03
C ILE A 442 22.67 -19.91 5.82
N ASP A 443 23.79 -20.26 5.20
CA ASP A 443 25.11 -20.13 5.82
C ASP A 443 25.64 -18.71 5.59
N LEU A 444 25.69 -17.93 6.67
CA LEU A 444 26.33 -16.61 6.68
C LEU A 444 27.74 -16.69 7.29
N PRO A 445 28.69 -15.87 6.80
CA PRO A 445 30.00 -15.74 7.43
C PRO A 445 29.86 -15.36 8.91
N SER A 446 30.60 -16.04 9.78
CA SER A 446 30.56 -15.79 11.23
C SER A 446 31.28 -14.49 11.62
N ASN A 447 32.07 -13.92 10.71
CA ASN A 447 32.82 -12.69 10.91
C ASN A 447 32.21 -11.57 10.07
N ILE A 448 31.87 -10.45 10.70
CA ILE A 448 31.32 -9.27 10.01
C ILE A 448 32.26 -8.76 8.92
N ASN A 449 33.57 -8.81 9.15
CA ASN A 449 34.56 -8.35 8.19
C ASN A 449 34.61 -9.22 6.93
N GLU A 450 33.85 -10.31 6.84
CA GLU A 450 33.71 -11.15 5.65
C GLU A 450 32.40 -10.89 4.90
N ILE A 451 31.45 -10.16 5.50
CA ILE A 451 30.19 -9.78 4.84
C ILE A 451 30.44 -8.58 3.92
N ARG A 452 30.08 -8.72 2.64
CA ARG A 452 30.19 -7.66 1.63
C ARG A 452 28.85 -7.34 0.97
N PRO A 453 28.62 -6.09 0.55
CA PRO A 453 27.48 -5.73 -0.28
C PRO A 453 27.39 -6.57 -1.54
N GLY A 454 26.20 -7.10 -1.83
CA GLY A 454 25.96 -7.90 -3.04
C GLY A 454 26.69 -9.24 -3.09
N GLN A 455 27.24 -9.73 -1.98
CA GLN A 455 27.96 -11.02 -1.99
C GLN A 455 27.01 -12.18 -2.27
N ASP A 456 27.53 -13.22 -2.91
CA ASP A 456 26.80 -14.47 -3.09
C ASP A 456 26.86 -15.33 -1.82
N ILE A 457 25.73 -15.92 -1.47
CA ILE A 457 25.62 -16.88 -0.36
C ILE A 457 24.93 -18.15 -0.83
N THR A 458 25.26 -19.26 -0.19
CA THR A 458 24.66 -20.56 -0.48
C THR A 458 23.45 -20.80 0.41
N VAL A 459 22.35 -21.22 -0.21
CA VAL A 459 21.14 -21.70 0.48
C VAL A 459 21.03 -23.20 0.23
N VAL A 460 20.74 -23.94 1.29
CA VAL A 460 20.59 -25.41 1.25
C VAL A 460 19.18 -25.77 1.71
N ALA A 461 18.45 -26.46 0.85
CA ALA A 461 17.16 -27.04 1.18
C ALA A 461 17.33 -28.46 1.76
N GLU A 462 16.44 -28.86 2.66
CA GLU A 462 16.46 -30.18 3.32
C GLU A 462 16.46 -31.36 2.34
N ASN A 463 15.86 -31.19 1.16
CA ASN A 463 15.86 -32.20 0.10
C ASN A 463 17.22 -32.40 -0.58
N GLY A 464 18.28 -31.74 -0.09
CA GLY A 464 19.64 -31.81 -0.61
C GLY A 464 19.93 -30.86 -1.76
N LYS A 465 18.94 -30.08 -2.22
CA LYS A 465 19.18 -29.03 -3.22
C LYS A 465 19.97 -27.89 -2.60
N SER A 466 20.91 -27.36 -3.35
CA SER A 466 21.68 -26.17 -2.98
C SER A 466 21.70 -25.22 -4.16
N PHE A 467 21.53 -23.93 -3.87
CA PHE A 467 21.51 -22.87 -4.85
C PHE A 467 22.13 -21.60 -4.28
N THR A 468 22.48 -20.66 -5.16
CA THR A 468 23.15 -19.42 -4.79
C THR A 468 22.15 -18.27 -4.78
N CYS A 469 22.21 -17.43 -3.74
CA CYS A 469 21.48 -16.18 -3.69
C CYS A 469 22.43 -15.01 -3.54
N THR A 470 22.08 -13.87 -4.12
CA THR A 470 22.75 -12.60 -3.87
C THR A 470 22.22 -12.01 -2.56
N LEU A 471 23.12 -11.68 -1.63
CA LEU A 471 22.82 -10.99 -0.40
C LEU A 471 22.66 -9.49 -0.66
N ARG A 472 21.43 -8.98 -0.53
CA ARG A 472 21.05 -7.61 -0.89
C ARG A 472 21.31 -6.59 0.23
N PHE A 473 22.49 -6.63 0.82
CA PHE A 473 22.99 -5.48 1.57
C PHE A 473 23.57 -4.49 0.57
N ASP A 474 22.79 -3.50 0.13
CA ASP A 474 23.20 -2.64 -0.99
C ASP A 474 24.30 -1.62 -0.61
N THR A 475 24.66 -1.50 0.68
CA THR A 475 25.75 -0.63 1.16
C THR A 475 26.54 -1.29 2.29
N GLU A 476 27.80 -0.88 2.50
CA GLU A 476 28.62 -1.36 3.63
C GLU A 476 27.97 -1.03 4.98
N LEU A 477 27.36 0.15 5.10
CA LEU A 477 26.64 0.54 6.32
C LEU A 477 25.47 -0.41 6.61
N ALA A 478 24.76 -0.88 5.58
CA ALA A 478 23.67 -1.84 5.74
C ALA A 478 24.20 -3.20 6.22
N ALA A 479 25.31 -3.68 5.65
CA ALA A 479 25.98 -4.91 6.08
C ALA A 479 26.47 -4.83 7.55
N ILE A 480 27.09 -3.69 7.92
CA ILE A 480 27.54 -3.42 9.30
C ILE A 480 26.35 -3.39 10.26
N ARG A 481 25.27 -2.67 9.92
CA ARG A 481 24.07 -2.58 10.77
C ARG A 481 23.44 -3.94 11.03
N PHE A 482 23.37 -4.80 10.02
CA PHE A 482 22.88 -6.16 10.19
C PHE A 482 23.76 -6.97 11.14
N ALA A 483 25.06 -7.04 10.87
CA ALA A 483 25.94 -7.95 11.58
C ALA A 483 26.29 -7.52 13.01
N VAL A 484 26.13 -6.23 13.31
CA VAL A 484 26.43 -5.69 14.63
C VAL A 484 25.18 -5.67 15.52
N PHE A 485 23.94 -5.79 15.04
CA PHE A 485 22.80 -5.46 15.91
C PHE A 485 21.65 -6.45 16.09
N ASP A 486 21.68 -7.65 15.49
CA ASP A 486 20.64 -8.68 15.63
C ASP A 486 19.20 -8.07 15.52
N LEU A 487 18.16 -8.74 16.04
CA LEU A 487 16.77 -8.26 16.13
C LEU A 487 16.69 -6.88 16.83
N ALA A 488 16.82 -5.81 16.03
CA ALA A 488 16.59 -4.38 16.30
C ALA A 488 17.37 -3.49 15.30
N GLY A 489 18.38 -4.07 14.63
CA GLY A 489 19.13 -3.46 13.52
C GLY A 489 19.59 -2.01 13.77
N GLN A 490 19.08 -1.06 12.97
CA GLN A 490 19.50 0.34 13.01
C GLN A 490 19.21 1.04 14.35
N LEU A 491 18.13 0.68 15.05
CA LEU A 491 17.77 1.32 16.32
C LEU A 491 18.76 0.96 17.43
N SER A 492 19.10 -0.34 17.51
CA SER A 492 20.15 -0.83 18.41
C SER A 492 21.51 -0.20 18.09
N SER A 493 21.81 0.04 16.80
CA SER A 493 23.01 0.78 16.38
C SER A 493 23.11 2.20 16.92
N SER A 494 22.02 2.95 16.82
CA SER A 494 21.97 4.34 17.32
C SER A 494 22.16 4.40 18.83
N ILE A 495 21.55 3.46 19.58
CA ILE A 495 21.70 3.39 21.05
C ILE A 495 23.15 3.13 21.46
N HIS A 496 23.86 2.24 20.75
CA HIS A 496 25.26 1.94 21.03
C HIS A 496 26.18 3.14 20.78
N ASN A 497 25.94 3.91 19.74
CA ASN A 497 26.76 5.08 19.39
C ASN A 497 26.58 6.25 20.38
N GLU A 498 25.39 6.39 20.99
CA GLU A 498 25.07 7.43 21.97
C GLU A 498 25.41 7.02 23.42
N SER A 499 25.80 5.77 23.64
CA SER A 499 26.20 5.27 24.96
C SER A 499 27.65 5.68 25.30
N PRO A 500 27.98 6.01 26.56
CA PRO A 500 29.34 6.39 26.94
C PRO A 500 30.34 5.27 26.59
N PRO A 501 31.55 5.60 26.10
CA PRO A 501 32.40 4.63 25.42
C PRO A 501 32.90 3.56 26.39
N VAL A 502 32.29 2.38 26.34
CA VAL A 502 32.90 1.18 26.90
C VAL A 502 33.93 0.66 25.87
N ARG A 503 35.13 1.24 25.93
CA ARG A 503 36.40 0.76 25.33
C ARG A 503 36.36 0.37 23.83
N SER A 504 36.82 1.31 23.01
CA SER A 504 37.61 1.13 21.77
C SER A 504 37.10 0.10 20.75
N PHE A 505 36.16 0.52 19.89
CA PHE A 505 36.17 0.09 18.49
C PHE A 505 37.03 1.07 17.69
N SER A 506 38.15 0.59 17.15
CA SER A 506 39.04 1.37 16.29
C SER A 506 38.43 1.49 14.90
N LEU A 507 37.84 2.66 14.60
CA LEU A 507 37.51 3.11 13.25
C LEU A 507 38.79 3.49 12.49
N SER A 508 39.64 2.51 12.16
CA SER A 508 40.94 2.75 11.51
C SER A 508 41.10 2.09 10.15
N THR A 509 40.02 1.91 9.39
CA THR A 509 40.10 1.46 7.98
C THR A 509 39.03 2.14 7.12
N LEU A 510 39.17 3.46 6.99
CA LEU A 510 38.67 4.21 5.83
C LEU A 510 39.82 5.13 5.38
N SER A 511 40.64 4.61 4.47
CA SER A 511 41.59 5.37 3.65
C SER A 511 41.55 4.81 2.24
#